data_AF-A0ABD2NUT0-F1
#
_entry.id   AF-A0ABD2NUT0-F1
#
_cell.length_a   1.000
_cell.length_b   1.000
_cell.length_c   1.000
_cell.angle_alpha   90.00
_cell.angle_beta   90.00
_cell.angle_gamma   90.00
#
_symmetry.space_group_name_H-M   'P 1'
#
loop_
_entity.id
_entity.type
_entity.pdbx_description
1 polymer ?
#
loop_
_entity_poly.entity_id
_entity_poly.type
_entity_poly.pdbx_seq_one_letter_code
_entity_poly.pdbx_strand_id
1 'polypeptide(L)'
;MIKFPAYNSPFTDSWRWALLYNTAEEQVHGLRGSPGKERSAGKDARKQKQHIITGGKILTEKRIYHNKPDIVISTSNPKHIYIIEVSVAHIQNFRLQEKIKRTRYEVNGAQKVDDANVNTITGDTNLITEMKQAHQCPVELGILVIVNLDEVILTEEHMNLQRILKKLGTFELNRAIMINQCSYSVVLSTSVP
;
A
#
# COMPACT_ATOMS: atom_id res chain seq x y z
N MET A 1 4.47 -6.48 30.53
CA MET A 1 5.78 -6.87 29.96
C MET A 1 5.62 -8.29 29.43
N ILE A 2 5.59 -8.46 28.10
CA ILE A 2 5.48 -9.77 27.46
C ILE A 2 6.74 -9.92 26.59
N LYS A 3 7.50 -10.99 26.81
CA LYS A 3 8.64 -11.39 25.96
C LYS A 3 8.17 -12.50 25.03
N PHE A 4 8.48 -12.37 23.74
CA PHE A 4 8.35 -13.46 22.77
C PHE A 4 9.75 -14.01 22.44
N PRO A 5 9.90 -15.34 22.28
CA PRO A 5 11.18 -15.97 22.08
C PRO A 5 11.74 -15.67 20.70
N ALA A 6 13.06 -15.44 20.65
CA ALA A 6 13.83 -15.40 19.42
C ALA A 6 13.78 -16.77 18.74
N TYR A 7 13.04 -16.87 17.63
CA TYR A 7 13.16 -17.99 16.72
C TYR A 7 14.19 -17.65 15.65
N ASN A 8 15.34 -18.29 15.75
CA ASN A 8 16.37 -18.34 14.73
C ASN A 8 15.81 -19.10 13.51
N SER A 9 15.31 -18.37 12.52
CA SER A 9 15.04 -18.88 11.18
C SER A 9 15.57 -17.88 10.16
N PRO A 10 16.40 -18.28 9.18
CA PRO A 10 16.91 -17.41 8.13
C PRO A 10 15.81 -16.87 7.18
N PHE A 11 14.54 -17.24 7.40
CA PHE A 11 13.36 -16.77 6.68
C PHE A 11 12.69 -15.52 7.30
N THR A 12 13.31 -14.91 8.32
CA THR A 12 12.76 -13.75 9.03
C THR A 12 13.24 -12.42 8.46
N ASP A 13 12.83 -12.09 7.23
CA ASP A 13 12.68 -10.68 6.81
C ASP A 13 11.33 -10.15 7.35
N SER A 14 11.24 -10.16 8.68
CA SER A 14 10.05 -10.08 9.52
C SER A 14 9.34 -8.71 9.58
N TRP A 15 9.81 -7.71 8.84
CA TRP A 15 9.17 -6.39 8.83
C TRP A 15 8.15 -6.24 7.69
N ARG A 16 8.33 -6.92 6.53
CA ARG A 16 7.34 -6.90 5.42
C ARG A 16 6.04 -7.62 5.79
N TRP A 17 6.17 -8.67 6.59
CA TRP A 17 5.08 -9.50 7.11
C TRP A 17 4.24 -8.78 8.15
N ALA A 18 4.86 -8.11 9.11
CA ALA A 18 4.15 -7.30 10.10
C ALA A 18 3.45 -6.11 9.46
N LEU A 19 4.01 -5.54 8.39
CA LEU A 19 3.50 -4.30 7.80
C LEU A 19 2.20 -4.49 7.02
N LEU A 20 2.12 -5.48 6.13
CA LEU A 20 0.89 -5.77 5.39
C LEU A 20 -0.19 -6.42 6.27
N TYR A 21 0.23 -7.23 7.25
CA TYR A 21 -0.66 -7.80 8.25
C TYR A 21 -1.24 -6.70 9.16
N ASN A 22 -0.41 -5.75 9.63
CA ASN A 22 -0.89 -4.62 10.44
C ASN A 22 -1.72 -3.63 9.63
N THR A 23 -1.42 -3.37 8.35
CA THR A 23 -2.26 -2.48 7.53
C THR A 23 -3.64 -3.10 7.24
N ALA A 24 -3.71 -4.43 7.06
CA ALA A 24 -4.97 -5.16 6.95
C ALA A 24 -5.74 -5.20 8.28
N GLU A 25 -5.06 -5.41 9.42
CA GLU A 25 -5.70 -5.36 10.75
C GLU A 25 -6.10 -3.94 11.19
N GLU A 26 -5.36 -2.89 10.82
CA GLU A 26 -5.69 -1.49 11.14
C GLU A 26 -6.93 -0.98 10.40
N GLN A 27 -7.24 -1.53 9.21
CA GLN A 27 -8.48 -1.26 8.47
C GLN A 27 -9.69 -1.97 9.12
N VAL A 28 -9.47 -3.06 9.86
CA VAL A 28 -10.51 -3.81 10.60
C VAL A 28 -10.70 -3.24 12.02
N HIS A 29 -9.63 -2.70 12.65
CA HIS A 29 -9.66 -2.16 14.01
C HIS A 29 -8.80 -0.89 14.13
N GLY A 30 -9.45 0.27 14.25
CA GLY A 30 -8.77 1.57 14.29
C GLY A 30 -7.87 1.82 15.52
N LEU A 31 -6.86 2.66 15.30
CA LEU A 31 -5.99 3.41 16.24
C LEU A 31 -4.67 2.72 16.70
N ARG A 32 -3.51 3.22 16.23
CA ARG A 32 -2.44 3.91 17.01
C ARG A 32 -1.16 4.10 16.19
N GLY A 33 -0.45 5.23 16.38
CA GLY A 33 0.74 5.61 15.61
C GLY A 33 2.10 5.62 16.37
N SER A 34 3.17 5.65 15.56
CA SER A 34 4.57 6.17 15.74
C SER A 34 5.56 5.47 16.74
N PRO A 35 6.90 5.69 16.67
CA PRO A 35 7.85 5.92 15.55
C PRO A 35 9.20 5.10 15.59
N GLY A 36 9.84 4.92 14.42
CA GLY A 36 11.30 4.86 14.09
C GLY A 36 12.36 4.01 14.86
N LYS A 37 13.20 3.26 14.12
CA LYS A 37 14.69 3.21 14.29
C LYS A 37 15.44 2.46 13.17
N GLU A 38 16.52 3.07 12.66
CA GLU A 38 17.51 2.51 11.72
C GLU A 38 18.49 1.53 12.38
N ARG A 39 19.02 0.56 11.60
CA ARG A 39 20.36 -0.03 11.77
C ARG A 39 20.82 -0.74 10.48
N SER A 40 22.09 -0.54 10.13
CA SER A 40 22.76 -1.02 8.91
C SER A 40 23.95 -1.94 9.22
N ALA A 41 24.21 -2.96 8.40
CA ALA A 41 25.53 -3.57 8.20
C ALA A 41 25.62 -4.43 6.90
N GLY A 42 26.68 -4.24 6.10
CA GLY A 42 27.41 -5.33 5.42
C GLY A 42 27.22 -5.59 3.90
N LYS A 43 28.15 -5.02 3.11
CA LYS A 43 28.82 -5.40 1.83
C LYS A 43 28.06 -5.73 0.52
N ASP A 44 28.29 -4.84 -0.46
CA ASP A 44 28.47 -4.96 -1.92
C ASP A 44 27.48 -5.77 -2.79
N ALA A 45 26.28 -5.22 -2.89
CA ALA A 45 25.70 -4.77 -4.16
C ALA A 45 25.26 -3.31 -3.90
N ARG A 46 25.01 -2.44 -4.90
CA ARG A 46 24.31 -1.15 -4.65
C ARG A 46 22.91 -1.47 -4.08
N LYS A 47 22.80 -1.75 -2.79
CA LYS A 47 21.54 -2.10 -2.11
C LYS A 47 20.68 -0.85 -2.17
N GLN A 48 19.63 -0.92 -2.97
CA GLN A 48 18.57 0.09 -2.99
C GLN A 48 18.05 0.23 -1.56
N LYS A 49 18.34 1.37 -0.89
CA LYS A 49 17.81 1.63 0.45
C LYS A 49 16.32 1.96 0.27
N GLN A 50 15.47 1.21 0.96
CA GLN A 50 14.02 1.39 0.97
C GLN A 50 13.63 1.99 2.32
N HIS A 51 12.81 3.03 2.29
CA HIS A 51 12.19 3.64 3.47
C HIS A 51 10.68 3.50 3.35
N ILE A 52 10.03 2.99 4.39
CA ILE A 52 8.63 2.58 4.30
C ILE A 52 7.81 3.21 5.43
N ILE A 53 6.68 3.77 5.04
CA ILE A 53 5.71 4.44 5.91
C ILE A 53 4.37 3.73 5.71
N THR A 54 3.66 3.45 6.80
CA THR A 54 2.31 2.87 6.74
C THR A 54 1.30 3.61 7.58
N GLY A 55 0.07 3.67 7.07
CA GLY A 55 -1.08 4.26 7.76
C GLY A 55 -0.86 5.71 8.19
N GLY A 56 0.14 6.40 7.64
CA GLY A 56 0.57 7.72 8.05
C GLY A 56 0.00 8.81 7.15
N LYS A 57 -0.45 9.92 7.74
CA LYS A 57 -0.73 11.13 6.94
C LYS A 57 0.58 11.66 6.38
N ILE A 58 0.61 11.89 5.08
CA ILE A 58 1.69 12.56 4.39
C ILE A 58 1.42 14.07 4.44
N LEU A 59 2.35 14.80 5.06
CA LEU A 59 2.31 16.24 5.10
C LEU A 59 2.71 16.78 3.73
N THR A 60 1.89 17.66 3.19
CA THR A 60 2.07 18.31 1.89
C THR A 60 1.86 19.81 2.08
N GLU A 61 2.46 20.63 1.21
CA GLU A 61 2.31 22.09 1.28
C GLU A 61 0.86 22.49 1.00
N LYS A 62 0.24 21.87 0.00
CA LYS A 62 -1.18 22.04 -0.30
C LYS A 62 -2.03 21.12 0.57
N ARG A 63 -3.21 21.60 0.94
CA ARG A 63 -4.18 20.79 1.69
C ARG A 63 -4.77 19.71 0.80
N ILE A 64 -4.43 18.46 1.08
CA ILE A 64 -5.01 17.26 0.43
C ILE A 64 -5.88 16.52 1.45
N TYR A 65 -7.12 16.21 1.06
CA TYR A 65 -8.05 15.39 1.85
C TYR A 65 -7.59 13.93 1.88
N HIS A 66 -7.27 13.34 0.72
CA HIS A 66 -6.76 11.96 0.60
C HIS A 66 -5.24 11.91 0.72
N ASN A 67 -4.71 12.21 1.91
CA ASN A 67 -3.27 12.25 2.17
C ASN A 67 -2.76 11.14 3.09
N LYS A 68 -3.57 10.11 3.34
CA LYS A 68 -3.24 9.00 4.24
C LYS A 68 -3.19 7.68 3.47
N PRO A 69 -2.16 7.47 2.65
CA PRO A 69 -1.99 6.20 1.96
C PRO A 69 -1.73 5.04 2.92
N ASP A 70 -2.15 3.84 2.51
CA ASP A 70 -1.91 2.62 3.27
C ASP A 70 -0.42 2.33 3.41
N ILE A 71 0.34 2.43 2.31
CA ILE A 71 1.79 2.22 2.28
C ILE A 71 2.46 3.22 1.35
N VAL A 72 3.59 3.79 1.79
CA VAL A 72 4.51 4.59 0.96
C VAL A 72 5.90 4.00 1.06
N ILE A 73 6.53 3.75 -0.09
CA ILE A 73 7.87 3.17 -0.21
C ILE A 73 8.76 4.13 -0.98
N SER A 74 9.78 4.68 -0.35
CA SER A 74 10.78 5.53 -1.00
C SER A 74 12.08 4.77 -1.21
N THR A 75 12.59 4.75 -2.44
CA THR A 75 13.88 4.16 -2.80
C THR A 75 14.92 5.25 -3.03
N SER A 76 16.19 4.98 -2.74
CA SER A 76 17.29 5.95 -2.93
C SER A 76 18.09 5.75 -4.22
N ASN A 77 18.04 4.56 -4.83
CA ASN A 77 18.82 4.25 -6.04
C ASN A 77 18.12 3.18 -6.90
N PRO A 78 17.43 3.57 -8.00
CA PRO A 78 17.10 4.94 -8.36
C PRO A 78 16.17 5.59 -7.30
N LYS A 79 16.17 6.92 -7.24
CA LYS A 79 15.22 7.65 -6.40
C LYS A 79 13.81 7.49 -6.97
N HIS A 80 12.90 6.88 -6.22
CA HIS A 80 11.53 6.60 -6.67
C HIS A 80 10.62 6.51 -5.44
N ILE A 81 9.35 6.88 -5.55
CA ILE A 81 8.36 6.69 -4.49
C ILE A 81 7.20 5.84 -5.03
N TYR A 82 6.79 4.84 -4.26
CA TYR A 82 5.63 4.01 -4.58
C TYR A 82 4.58 4.24 -3.50
N ILE A 83 3.36 4.52 -3.92
CA ILE A 83 2.19 4.57 -3.05
C ILE A 83 1.41 3.30 -3.32
N ILE A 84 1.11 2.52 -2.29
CA ILE A 84 0.31 1.31 -2.41
C ILE A 84 -0.95 1.47 -1.57
N GLU A 85 -2.09 1.24 -2.20
CA GLU A 85 -3.41 1.24 -1.59
C GLU A 85 -3.99 -0.16 -1.61
N VAL A 86 -4.62 -0.52 -0.49
CA VAL A 86 -5.33 -1.79 -0.33
C VAL A 86 -6.81 -1.49 -0.12
N SER A 87 -7.67 -2.32 -0.69
CA SER A 87 -9.11 -2.26 -0.49
C SER A 87 -9.70 -3.65 -0.46
N VAL A 88 -10.76 -3.80 0.31
CA VAL A 88 -11.66 -4.95 0.24
C VAL A 88 -12.92 -4.51 -0.48
N ALA A 89 -13.44 -5.35 -1.38
CA ALA A 89 -14.62 -5.02 -2.16
C ALA A 89 -15.45 -6.25 -2.53
N HIS A 90 -16.78 -6.10 -2.54
CA HIS A 90 -17.64 -7.10 -3.17
C HIS A 90 -17.27 -7.29 -4.65
N ILE A 91 -17.40 -8.51 -5.17
CA ILE A 91 -17.05 -8.87 -6.56
C ILE A 91 -17.79 -8.04 -7.61
N GLN A 92 -18.95 -7.48 -7.29
CA GLN A 92 -19.67 -6.60 -8.23
C GLN A 92 -19.10 -5.17 -8.26
N ASN A 93 -18.34 -4.77 -7.23
CA ASN A 93 -17.93 -3.39 -6.99
C ASN A 93 -16.41 -3.18 -7.07
N PHE A 94 -15.59 -4.20 -7.34
CA PHE A 94 -14.13 -4.06 -7.34
C PHE A 94 -13.63 -2.98 -8.30
N ARG A 95 -14.18 -2.90 -9.53
CA ARG A 95 -13.80 -1.87 -10.51
C ARG A 95 -14.12 -0.45 -10.03
N LEU A 96 -15.25 -0.30 -9.35
CA LEU A 96 -15.62 0.98 -8.76
C LEU A 96 -14.62 1.37 -7.66
N GLN A 97 -14.19 0.41 -6.83
CA GLN A 97 -13.18 0.66 -5.80
C GLN A 97 -11.81 1.02 -6.40
N GLU A 98 -11.37 0.31 -7.44
CA GLU A 98 -10.16 0.67 -8.20
C GLU A 98 -10.25 2.12 -8.72
N LYS A 99 -11.37 2.47 -9.36
CA LYS A 99 -11.61 3.82 -9.89
C LYS A 99 -11.60 4.87 -8.78
N ILE A 100 -12.25 4.63 -7.64
CA ILE A 100 -12.26 5.55 -6.51
C ILE A 100 -10.84 5.80 -6.01
N LYS A 101 -10.07 4.73 -5.75
CA LYS A 101 -8.70 4.84 -5.24
C LYS A 101 -7.80 5.57 -6.24
N ARG A 102 -7.85 5.21 -7.52
CA ARG A 102 -7.10 5.93 -8.56
C ARG A 102 -7.47 7.41 -8.59
N THR A 103 -8.77 7.72 -8.57
CA THR A 103 -9.26 9.11 -8.59
C THR A 103 -8.75 9.90 -7.38
N ARG A 104 -8.77 9.34 -6.16
CA ARG A 104 -8.25 9.98 -4.94
C ARG A 104 -6.79 10.41 -5.04
N TYR A 105 -5.95 9.57 -5.65
CA TYR A 105 -4.50 9.77 -5.62
C TYR A 105 -3.92 10.37 -6.91
N GLU A 106 -4.60 10.25 -8.05
CA GLU A 106 -4.13 10.73 -9.36
C GLU A 106 -4.98 11.86 -9.95
N VAL A 107 -6.24 12.01 -9.56
CA VAL A 107 -7.17 12.95 -10.21
C VAL A 107 -7.57 14.09 -9.28
N ASN A 108 -8.13 13.78 -8.11
CA ASN A 108 -8.58 14.76 -7.13
C ASN A 108 -8.36 14.23 -5.70
N GLY A 109 -7.29 14.70 -5.08
CA GLY A 109 -7.00 14.44 -3.68
C GLY A 109 -7.52 15.53 -2.74
N ALA A 110 -7.92 16.69 -3.27
CA ALA A 110 -8.32 17.86 -2.48
C ALA A 110 -9.69 17.70 -1.83
N GLN A 111 -10.62 16.99 -2.48
CA GLN A 111 -11.99 16.78 -2.01
C GLN A 111 -12.26 15.31 -1.68
N LYS A 112 -13.33 15.05 -0.90
CA LYS A 112 -13.77 13.69 -0.62
C LYS A 112 -14.24 13.03 -1.93
N VAL A 113 -13.71 11.85 -2.22
CA VAL A 113 -14.08 11.03 -3.40
C VAL A 113 -14.69 9.74 -2.88
N ASP A 114 -15.89 9.43 -3.33
CA ASP A 114 -16.66 8.23 -3.01
C ASP A 114 -17.45 7.75 -4.23
N ASP A 115 -18.25 6.71 -4.04
CA ASP A 115 -19.08 6.06 -5.05
C ASP A 115 -20.08 7.04 -5.71
N ALA A 116 -20.61 8.00 -4.95
CA ALA A 116 -21.58 8.96 -5.44
C ALA A 116 -20.98 9.97 -6.44
N ASN A 117 -19.71 10.34 -6.28
CA ASN A 117 -19.11 11.45 -7.04
C ASN A 117 -17.92 11.09 -7.93
N VAL A 118 -17.39 9.86 -7.87
CA VAL A 118 -16.21 9.44 -8.67
C VAL A 118 -16.37 9.61 -10.19
N ASN A 119 -17.61 9.66 -10.69
CA ASN A 119 -17.91 9.84 -12.12
C ASN A 119 -18.05 11.30 -12.54
N THR A 120 -18.22 12.23 -11.60
CA THR A 120 -18.50 13.64 -11.88
C THR A 120 -17.43 14.58 -11.37
N ILE A 121 -16.59 14.12 -10.43
CA ILE A 121 -15.51 14.93 -9.86
C ILE A 121 -14.46 15.27 -10.91
N THR A 122 -14.08 16.55 -10.96
CA THR A 122 -13.06 17.06 -11.89
C THR A 122 -11.66 17.00 -11.27
N GLY A 123 -10.63 17.08 -12.12
CA GLY A 123 -9.25 17.09 -11.67
C GLY A 123 -8.91 18.29 -10.78
N ASP A 124 -8.09 18.05 -9.76
CA ASP A 124 -7.55 19.04 -8.83
C ASP A 124 -6.20 18.51 -8.26
N THR A 125 -5.65 19.18 -7.27
CA THR A 125 -4.46 18.77 -6.53
C THR A 125 -4.61 17.35 -5.99
N ASN A 126 -3.57 16.55 -6.15
CA ASN A 126 -3.52 15.16 -5.69
C ASN A 126 -2.14 14.80 -5.13
N LEU A 127 -2.11 13.76 -4.29
CA LEU A 127 -0.92 13.39 -3.53
C LEU A 127 0.25 13.00 -4.43
N ILE A 128 0.00 12.31 -5.54
CA ILE A 128 1.07 11.90 -6.45
C ILE A 128 1.77 13.11 -7.05
N THR A 129 1.01 14.09 -7.50
CA THR A 129 1.57 15.32 -8.09
C THR A 129 2.37 16.11 -7.08
N GLU A 130 1.84 16.30 -5.86
CA GLU A 130 2.55 16.99 -4.78
C GLU A 130 3.84 16.25 -4.38
N MET A 131 3.80 14.92 -4.27
CA MET A 131 4.98 14.11 -3.94
C MET A 131 6.03 14.16 -5.05
N LYS A 132 5.62 14.14 -6.33
CA LYS A 132 6.53 14.33 -7.48
C LYS A 132 7.25 15.67 -7.41
N GLN A 133 6.51 16.75 -7.10
CA GLN A 133 7.06 18.10 -6.99
C GLN A 133 8.01 18.23 -5.78
N ALA A 134 7.57 17.81 -4.60
CA ALA A 134 8.33 17.94 -3.36
C ALA A 134 9.62 17.11 -3.35
N HIS A 135 9.59 15.90 -3.92
CA HIS A 135 10.74 14.99 -3.89
C HIS A 135 11.56 14.96 -5.18
N GLN A 136 11.09 15.61 -6.25
CA GLN A 136 11.76 15.66 -7.56
C GLN A 136 12.14 14.26 -8.07
N CYS A 137 11.23 13.29 -7.94
CA CYS A 137 11.42 11.94 -8.43
C CYS A 137 10.11 11.33 -8.93
N PRO A 138 10.17 10.24 -9.71
CA PRO A 138 8.96 9.52 -10.10
C PRO A 138 8.18 9.02 -8.89
N VAL A 139 6.86 9.04 -9.03
CA VAL A 139 5.91 8.50 -8.04
C VAL A 139 4.91 7.63 -8.79
N GLU A 140 4.77 6.38 -8.38
CA GLU A 140 3.86 5.37 -8.95
C GLU A 140 2.83 4.91 -7.92
N LEU A 141 1.58 4.71 -8.35
CA LEU A 141 0.49 4.16 -7.54
C LEU A 141 0.29 2.68 -7.88
N GLY A 142 0.23 1.83 -6.86
CA GLY A 142 -0.25 0.45 -6.94
C GLY A 142 -1.56 0.32 -6.16
N ILE A 143 -2.56 -0.32 -6.76
CA ILE A 143 -3.84 -0.59 -6.10
C ILE A 143 -4.03 -2.10 -6.00
N LEU A 144 -4.30 -2.59 -4.80
CA LEU A 144 -4.70 -3.96 -4.52
C LEU A 144 -6.16 -3.97 -4.08
N VAL A 145 -7.04 -4.56 -4.88
CA VAL A 145 -8.41 -4.86 -4.44
C VAL A 145 -8.55 -6.36 -4.24
N ILE A 146 -8.94 -6.74 -3.02
CA ILE A 146 -9.20 -8.11 -2.62
C ILE A 146 -10.71 -8.29 -2.53
N VAL A 147 -11.23 -9.35 -3.15
CA VAL A 147 -12.67 -9.64 -3.09
C VAL A 147 -12.99 -10.69 -2.03
N ASN A 148 -14.21 -10.63 -1.52
CA ASN A 148 -14.69 -11.37 -0.35
C ASN A 148 -14.83 -12.90 -0.56
N LEU A 149 -14.36 -13.45 -1.69
CA LEU A 149 -14.60 -14.83 -2.11
C LEU A 149 -13.31 -15.63 -2.30
N ASP A 150 -12.21 -15.23 -1.63
CA ASP A 150 -10.86 -15.77 -1.80
C ASP A 150 -10.26 -15.63 -3.22
N GLU A 151 -10.98 -14.95 -4.12
CA GLU A 151 -10.53 -14.74 -5.50
C GLU A 151 -9.72 -13.45 -5.61
N VAL A 152 -8.69 -13.50 -6.46
CA VAL A 152 -7.93 -12.32 -6.85
C VAL A 152 -8.28 -12.03 -8.30
N ILE A 153 -8.92 -10.89 -8.54
CA ILE A 153 -9.30 -10.53 -9.90
C ILE A 153 -8.10 -9.93 -10.61
N LEU A 154 -7.72 -10.54 -11.73
CA LEU A 154 -6.64 -10.06 -12.58
C LEU A 154 -7.12 -8.84 -13.37
N THR A 155 -6.87 -7.65 -12.84
CA THR A 155 -7.18 -6.36 -13.46
C THR A 155 -5.92 -5.67 -13.98
N GLU A 156 -6.10 -4.58 -14.72
CA GLU A 156 -4.98 -3.70 -15.09
C GLU A 156 -4.26 -3.14 -13.86
N GLU A 157 -5.01 -2.81 -12.80
CA GLU A 157 -4.45 -2.38 -11.51
C GLU A 157 -3.63 -3.47 -10.86
N HIS A 158 -4.16 -4.70 -10.84
CA HIS A 158 -3.44 -5.85 -10.31
C HIS A 158 -2.12 -6.05 -11.07
N MET A 159 -2.15 -6.04 -12.40
CA MET A 159 -0.95 -6.16 -13.22
C MET A 159 0.04 -5.01 -12.97
N ASN A 160 -0.45 -3.79 -12.79
CA ASN A 160 0.39 -2.65 -12.45
C ASN A 160 1.08 -2.82 -11.08
N LEU A 161 0.33 -3.24 -10.06
CA LEU A 161 0.90 -3.57 -8.75
C LEU A 161 1.97 -4.67 -8.86
N GLN A 162 1.73 -5.74 -9.62
CA GLN A 162 2.72 -6.79 -9.84
C GLN A 162 4.02 -6.25 -10.46
N ARG A 163 3.91 -5.31 -11.41
CA ARG A 163 5.08 -4.64 -12.00
C ARG A 163 5.83 -3.79 -10.97
N ILE A 164 5.11 -3.03 -10.14
CA ILE A 164 5.69 -2.24 -9.04
C ILE A 164 6.45 -3.15 -8.06
N LEU A 165 5.79 -4.22 -7.60
CA LEU A 165 6.41 -5.17 -6.67
C LEU A 165 7.64 -5.86 -7.27
N LYS A 166 7.62 -6.16 -8.58
CA LYS A 166 8.79 -6.68 -9.29
C LYS A 166 9.94 -5.67 -9.32
N LYS A 167 9.67 -4.38 -9.59
CA LYS A 167 10.68 -3.30 -9.53
C LYS A 167 11.28 -3.15 -8.13
N LEU A 168 10.49 -3.42 -7.09
CA LEU A 168 10.92 -3.43 -5.69
C LEU A 168 11.74 -4.67 -5.29
N GLY A 169 11.99 -5.59 -6.23
CA GLY A 169 12.82 -6.77 -6.02
C GLY A 169 12.11 -7.93 -5.30
N THR A 170 10.78 -7.94 -5.28
CA THR A 170 10.04 -9.08 -4.72
C THR A 170 10.12 -10.29 -5.65
N PHE A 171 10.18 -11.50 -5.06
CA PHE A 171 10.09 -12.74 -5.80
C PHE A 171 8.63 -13.10 -6.08
N GLU A 172 8.38 -13.77 -7.21
CA GLU A 172 7.03 -14.16 -7.63
C GLU A 172 6.31 -15.03 -6.61
N LEU A 173 7.00 -16.04 -6.07
CA LEU A 173 6.47 -16.89 -5.00
C LEU A 173 6.05 -16.06 -3.78
N ASN A 174 6.88 -15.11 -3.35
CA ASN A 174 6.56 -14.25 -2.21
C ASN A 174 5.35 -13.35 -2.49
N ARG A 175 5.19 -12.85 -3.73
CA ARG A 175 4.01 -12.06 -4.12
C ARG A 175 2.74 -12.91 -4.07
N ALA A 176 2.79 -14.14 -4.58
CA ALA A 176 1.65 -15.05 -4.56
C ALA A 176 1.24 -15.41 -3.13
N ILE A 177 2.21 -15.76 -2.27
CA ILE A 177 1.96 -16.07 -0.86
C ILE A 177 1.30 -14.88 -0.14
N MET A 178 1.85 -13.68 -0.32
CA MET A 178 1.32 -12.44 0.26
C MET A 178 -0.14 -12.22 -0.14
N ILE A 179 -0.45 -12.30 -1.43
CA ILE A 179 -1.80 -12.06 -1.95
C ILE A 179 -2.78 -13.10 -1.37
N ASN A 180 -2.41 -14.38 -1.36
CA ASN A 180 -3.25 -15.45 -0.82
C ASN A 180 -3.53 -15.25 0.67
N GLN A 181 -2.55 -14.83 1.47
CA GLN A 181 -2.79 -14.56 2.89
C GLN A 181 -3.69 -13.36 3.12
N CYS A 182 -3.58 -12.32 2.28
CA CYS A 182 -4.50 -11.19 2.34
C CYS A 182 -5.93 -11.62 1.98
N SER A 183 -6.12 -12.42 0.91
CA SER A 183 -7.43 -13.00 0.55
C SER A 183 -8.01 -13.84 1.67
N TYR A 184 -7.22 -14.74 2.24
CA TYR A 184 -7.63 -15.60 3.36
C TYR A 184 -8.03 -14.79 4.60
N SER A 185 -7.27 -13.75 4.94
CA SER A 185 -7.59 -12.85 6.06
C SER A 185 -8.91 -12.12 5.85
N VAL A 186 -9.18 -11.64 4.63
CA VAL A 186 -10.45 -11.00 4.27
C VAL A 186 -11.61 -11.98 4.39
N VAL A 187 -11.46 -13.21 3.90
CA VAL A 187 -12.51 -14.23 4.00
C VAL A 187 -12.80 -14.53 5.48
N LEU A 188 -11.78 -14.80 6.30
CA LEU A 188 -11.99 -15.09 7.72
C LEU A 188 -12.66 -13.94 8.48
N SER A 189 -12.29 -12.70 8.18
CA SER A 189 -12.87 -11.52 8.84
C SER A 189 -14.29 -11.19 8.39
N THR A 190 -14.68 -11.62 7.18
CA THR A 190 -16.03 -11.40 6.63
C THR A 190 -16.98 -12.59 6.81
N SER A 191 -16.45 -13.76 7.19
CA SER A 191 -17.21 -15.02 7.35
C SER A 191 -17.73 -15.25 8.77
N VAL A 192 -17.56 -14.30 9.70
CA VAL A 192 -18.12 -14.42 11.05
C VAL A 192 -19.59 -13.97 11.04
N PRO A 193 -20.54 -14.86 11.41
CA PRO A 193 -21.98 -14.55 11.43
C PRO A 193 -22.38 -13.59 12.55
#